data_AF-A0A094ASD2-F1
#
_entry.id   AF-A0A094ASD2-F1
#
_cell.length_a   1.000
_cell.length_b   1.000
_cell.length_c   1.000
_cell.angle_alpha   90.00
_cell.angle_beta   90.00
_cell.angle_gamma   90.00
#
_symmetry.space_group_name_H-M   'P 1'
#
loop_
_entity.id
_entity.type
_entity.pdbx_description
1 polymer ?
#
loop_
_entity_poly.entity_id
_entity_poly.type
_entity_poly.pdbx_seq_one_letter_code
_entity_poly.pdbx_strand_id
1 'polypeptide(L)'
;MPSRSEISYFGAGPAGLPTSVLETAAKSLVNHNDTGLGLAEHSHRSALASGILEDTKAHLASYLDIPADYDILFMQGGGSGEFSATLYNFIGFWVEKRRLEIARDLGTDDEAAITVGLQKAVDNELKVDYLVTGSWSLKASQEAARLLGAEHVNVAADSRTANNGKFGGIPEESSWSLSKAPAFTYFCDNE
;
A
#
# COMPACT_ATOMS: atom_id res chain seq x y z
N MET A 1 9.28 38.30 10.54
CA MET A 1 8.50 37.06 10.36
C MET A 1 8.88 36.10 11.47
N PRO A 2 7.94 35.30 12.02
CA PRO A 2 8.28 34.33 13.06
C PRO A 2 9.28 33.30 12.53
N SER A 3 10.22 32.92 13.39
CA SER A 3 11.16 31.83 13.16
C SER A 3 10.47 30.47 13.31
N ARG A 4 11.06 29.42 12.72
CA ARG A 4 10.50 28.06 12.82
C ARG A 4 10.39 27.55 14.26
N SER A 5 11.33 27.93 15.13
CA SER A 5 11.33 27.57 16.56
C SER A 5 10.21 28.24 17.37
N GLU A 6 9.64 29.33 16.86
CA GLU A 6 8.52 30.04 17.51
C GLU A 6 7.16 29.44 17.13
N ILE A 7 7.11 28.50 16.18
CA ILE A 7 5.87 27.90 15.69
C ILE A 7 5.75 26.44 16.14
N SER A 8 4.78 26.18 17.00
CA SER A 8 4.33 24.81 17.28
C SER A 8 3.34 24.37 16.21
N TYR A 9 3.78 23.50 15.29
CA TYR A 9 2.95 22.99 14.20
C TYR A 9 2.53 21.55 14.45
N PHE A 10 1.25 21.35 14.78
CA PHE A 10 0.64 20.03 15.03
C PHE A 10 -0.18 19.54 13.81
N GLY A 11 0.32 19.79 12.60
CA GLY A 11 -0.33 19.28 11.38
C GLY A 11 -0.31 17.75 11.32
N ALA A 12 -1.44 17.14 11.01
CA ALA A 12 -1.59 15.68 10.93
C ALA A 12 -1.08 15.06 9.63
N GLY A 13 -0.63 15.87 8.66
CA GLY A 13 -0.26 15.43 7.31
C GLY A 13 -0.70 16.45 6.26
N PRO A 14 0.24 17.15 5.58
CA PRO A 14 1.68 17.20 5.87
C PRO A 14 1.99 17.65 7.30
N ALA A 15 3.20 17.34 7.79
CA ALA A 15 3.65 17.62 9.15
C ALA A 15 4.95 18.43 9.16
N GLY A 16 5.39 18.86 10.35
CA GLY A 16 6.63 19.62 10.51
C GLY A 16 7.87 18.77 10.23
N LEU A 17 8.82 19.33 9.46
CA LEU A 17 10.14 18.74 9.22
C LEU A 17 11.22 19.41 10.10
N PRO A 18 12.27 18.68 10.51
CA PRO A 18 13.41 19.24 11.22
C PRO A 18 14.07 20.38 10.44
N THR A 19 14.38 21.49 11.12
CA THR A 19 14.98 22.67 10.49
C THR A 19 16.32 22.35 9.82
N SER A 20 17.18 21.54 10.45
CA SER A 20 18.47 21.14 9.90
C SER A 20 18.36 20.37 8.58
N VAL A 21 17.32 19.54 8.43
CA VAL A 21 17.05 18.81 7.19
C VAL A 21 16.64 19.78 6.08
N LEU A 22 15.75 20.72 6.38
CA LEU A 22 15.30 21.72 5.41
C LEU A 22 16.43 22.64 4.94
N GLU A 23 17.31 23.07 5.85
CA GLU A 23 18.48 23.90 5.51
C GLU A 23 19.45 23.15 4.59
N THR A 24 19.65 21.84 4.84
CA THR A 24 20.48 20.99 3.99
C THR A 24 19.85 20.76 2.62
N ALA A 25 18.54 20.52 2.58
CA ALA A 25 17.78 20.35 1.34
C ALA A 25 17.77 21.64 0.50
N ALA A 26 17.60 22.80 1.14
CA ALA A 26 17.62 24.10 0.46
C ALA A 26 18.97 24.37 -0.23
N LYS A 27 20.09 24.06 0.44
CA LYS A 27 21.43 24.15 -0.16
C LYS A 27 21.57 23.19 -1.35
N SER A 28 21.15 21.94 -1.16
CA SER A 28 21.22 20.91 -2.20
C SER A 28 20.37 21.24 -3.44
N LEU A 29 19.24 21.92 -3.26
CA LEU A 29 18.39 22.33 -4.37
C LEU A 29 19.07 23.37 -5.27
N VAL A 30 19.99 24.17 -4.72
CA VAL A 30 20.73 25.20 -5.47
C VAL A 30 22.02 24.64 -6.07
N ASN A 31 22.82 23.93 -5.29
CA ASN A 31 24.03 23.27 -5.76
C ASN A 31 24.29 22.04 -4.88
N HIS A 32 23.99 20.87 -5.42
CA HIS A 32 24.17 19.62 -4.69
C HIS A 32 25.62 19.16 -4.79
N ASN A 33 26.28 19.00 -3.64
CA ASN A 33 27.65 18.50 -3.50
C ASN A 33 28.66 19.14 -4.46
N ASP A 34 28.57 20.47 -4.63
CA ASP A 34 29.46 21.27 -5.49
C ASP A 34 29.52 20.83 -6.96
N THR A 35 28.48 20.13 -7.44
CA THR A 35 28.38 19.72 -8.86
C THR A 35 28.17 20.88 -9.82
N GLY A 36 27.82 22.06 -9.30
CA GLY A 36 27.40 23.23 -10.09
C GLY A 36 25.96 23.15 -10.57
N LEU A 37 25.22 22.11 -10.19
CA LEU A 37 23.82 21.87 -10.52
C LEU A 37 23.02 21.62 -9.23
N GLY A 38 21.77 22.07 -9.20
CA GLY A 38 20.80 21.75 -8.18
C GLY A 38 20.41 20.27 -8.23
N LEU A 39 20.04 19.71 -7.08
CA LEU A 39 19.67 18.29 -6.95
C LEU A 39 18.58 17.87 -7.96
N ALA A 40 17.60 18.73 -8.21
CA ALA A 40 16.48 18.46 -9.12
C ALA A 40 16.86 18.54 -10.63
N GLU A 41 18.08 18.96 -10.95
CA GLU A 41 18.58 19.05 -12.33
C GLU A 41 19.37 17.80 -12.74
N HIS A 42 19.76 16.96 -11.78
CA HIS A 42 20.45 15.70 -12.04
C HIS A 42 19.51 14.67 -12.66
N SER A 43 20.02 13.90 -13.61
CA SER A 43 19.27 12.79 -14.19
C SER A 43 18.98 11.72 -13.14
N HIS A 44 17.73 11.23 -13.09
CA HIS A 44 17.34 10.09 -12.25
C HIS A 44 18.08 8.78 -12.59
N ARG A 45 18.77 8.71 -13.74
CA ARG A 45 19.60 7.56 -14.14
C ARG A 45 21.09 7.76 -13.86
N SER A 46 21.48 8.88 -13.27
CA SER A 46 22.87 9.16 -12.92
C SER A 46 23.33 8.32 -11.72
N ALA A 47 24.63 8.05 -11.63
CA ALA A 47 25.21 7.39 -10.45
C ALA A 47 24.92 8.17 -9.15
N LEU A 48 24.80 9.50 -9.24
CA LEU A 48 24.42 10.36 -8.12
C LEU A 48 22.99 10.06 -7.64
N ALA A 49 22.02 10.04 -8.56
CA ALA A 49 20.62 9.74 -8.21
C ALA A 49 20.46 8.30 -7.69
N SER A 50 21.12 7.33 -8.33
CA SER A 50 21.14 5.94 -7.86
C SER A 50 21.76 5.84 -6.46
N GLY A 51 22.89 6.51 -6.19
CA GLY A 51 23.51 6.54 -4.87
C GLY A 51 22.57 7.06 -3.79
N ILE A 52 21.86 8.17 -4.04
CA ILE A 52 20.86 8.71 -3.10
C ILE A 52 19.76 7.68 -2.80
N LEU A 53 19.25 6.99 -3.83
CA LEU A 53 18.20 5.99 -3.64
C LEU A 53 18.70 4.79 -2.84
N GLU A 54 19.87 4.25 -3.16
CA GLU A 54 20.42 3.09 -2.47
C GLU A 54 20.79 3.41 -1.02
N ASP A 55 21.37 4.59 -0.76
CA ASP A 55 21.64 5.05 0.61
C ASP A 55 20.34 5.24 1.39
N THR A 56 19.28 5.77 0.76
CA THR A 56 17.98 5.93 1.41
C THR A 56 17.34 4.59 1.73
N LYS A 57 17.41 3.61 0.82
CA LYS A 57 16.93 2.23 1.07
C LYS A 57 17.71 1.58 2.21
N ALA A 58 19.04 1.69 2.21
CA ALA A 58 19.90 1.12 3.24
C ALA A 58 19.60 1.71 4.62
N HIS A 59 19.44 3.04 4.71
CA HIS A 59 19.05 3.70 5.96
C HIS A 59 17.66 3.27 6.43
N LEU A 60 16.67 3.18 5.53
CA LEU A 60 15.32 2.74 5.89
C LEU A 60 15.31 1.29 6.37
N ALA A 61 16.00 0.40 5.65
CA ALA A 61 16.14 -1.00 6.00
C ALA A 61 16.78 -1.17 7.38
N SER A 62 17.86 -0.43 7.65
CA SER A 62 18.53 -0.46 8.95
C SER A 62 17.70 0.17 10.08
N TYR A 63 16.86 1.17 9.79
CA TYR A 63 16.09 1.87 10.82
C TYR A 63 14.85 1.09 11.26
N LEU A 64 14.20 0.37 10.33
CA LEU A 64 12.99 -0.43 10.58
C LEU A 64 13.28 -1.93 10.71
N ASP A 65 14.55 -2.33 10.74
CA ASP A 65 14.98 -3.74 10.77
C ASP A 65 14.34 -4.59 9.65
N ILE A 66 14.30 -4.05 8.43
CA ILE A 66 13.65 -4.72 7.28
C ILE A 66 14.49 -5.94 6.86
N PRO A 67 13.91 -7.15 6.78
CA PRO A 67 14.62 -8.36 6.36
C PRO A 67 15.14 -8.29 4.91
N ALA A 68 16.21 -9.04 4.64
CA ALA A 68 16.90 -9.01 3.34
C ALA A 68 16.11 -9.63 2.18
N ASP A 69 15.02 -10.35 2.47
CA ASP A 69 14.10 -10.93 1.49
C ASP A 69 12.92 -9.99 1.14
N TYR A 70 13.01 -8.71 1.51
CA TYR A 70 12.07 -7.65 1.14
C TYR A 70 12.71 -6.62 0.22
N ASP A 71 11.92 -6.09 -0.72
CA ASP A 71 12.29 -4.96 -1.56
C ASP A 71 11.68 -3.65 -1.05
N ILE A 72 12.42 -2.54 -1.19
CA ILE A 72 11.95 -1.18 -0.86
C ILE A 72 11.67 -0.42 -2.17
N LEU A 73 10.41 -0.02 -2.35
CA LEU A 73 9.94 0.70 -3.53
C LEU A 73 9.55 2.15 -3.16
N PHE A 74 10.01 3.11 -3.97
CA PHE A 74 9.55 4.51 -3.88
C PHE A 74 8.53 4.77 -4.98
N MET A 75 7.26 4.97 -4.58
CA MET A 75 6.13 5.11 -5.50
C MET A 75 5.41 6.45 -5.32
N GLN A 76 4.77 6.91 -6.40
CA GLN A 76 3.88 8.08 -6.37
C GLN A 76 2.44 7.63 -6.09
N GLY A 77 1.54 8.58 -5.79
CA GLY A 77 0.13 8.30 -5.52
C GLY A 77 -0.23 8.29 -4.03
N GLY A 78 0.77 8.25 -3.14
CA GLY A 78 0.58 8.28 -1.68
C GLY A 78 -0.20 7.08 -1.15
N GLY A 79 -0.54 7.09 0.14
CA GLY A 79 -1.24 5.96 0.77
C GLY A 79 -2.58 5.60 0.11
N SER A 80 -3.27 6.58 -0.48
CA SER A 80 -4.53 6.34 -1.21
C SER A 80 -4.31 5.59 -2.52
N GLY A 81 -3.21 5.85 -3.23
CA GLY A 81 -2.86 5.11 -4.45
C GLY A 81 -2.60 3.63 -4.18
N GLU A 82 -2.03 3.33 -3.00
CA GLU A 82 -1.72 1.97 -2.59
C GLU A 82 -2.96 1.12 -2.29
N PHE A 83 -4.11 1.73 -1.99
CA PHE A 83 -5.37 0.97 -1.84
C PHE A 83 -5.72 0.22 -3.13
N SER A 84 -5.63 0.90 -4.27
CA SER A 84 -5.91 0.31 -5.58
C SER A 84 -4.74 -0.58 -6.03
N ALA A 85 -3.50 -0.15 -5.83
CA ALA A 85 -2.32 -0.91 -6.28
C ALA A 85 -2.23 -2.27 -5.58
N THR A 86 -2.43 -2.30 -4.25
CA THR A 86 -2.47 -3.55 -3.47
C THR A 86 -3.54 -4.49 -4.02
N LEU A 87 -4.77 -3.98 -4.20
CA LEU A 87 -5.87 -4.77 -4.74
C LEU A 87 -5.52 -5.36 -6.11
N TYR A 88 -5.09 -4.55 -7.09
CA TYR A 88 -4.80 -5.04 -8.43
C TYR A 88 -3.70 -6.10 -8.45
N ASN A 89 -2.64 -5.94 -7.66
CA ASN A 89 -1.54 -6.91 -7.62
C ASN A 89 -1.99 -8.27 -7.06
N PHE A 90 -2.68 -8.27 -5.91
CA PHE A 90 -3.14 -9.53 -5.30
C PHE A 90 -4.26 -10.20 -6.08
N ILE A 91 -5.17 -9.42 -6.69
CA ILE A 91 -6.20 -9.97 -7.58
C ILE A 91 -5.58 -10.56 -8.84
N GLY A 92 -4.59 -9.88 -9.45
CA GLY A 92 -3.88 -10.41 -10.62
C GLY A 92 -3.22 -11.76 -10.32
N PHE A 93 -2.57 -11.89 -9.15
CA PHE A 93 -2.00 -13.16 -8.71
C PHE A 93 -3.07 -14.25 -8.51
N TRP A 94 -4.18 -13.92 -7.84
CA TRP A 94 -5.28 -14.87 -7.62
C TRP A 94 -5.89 -15.36 -8.94
N VAL A 95 -6.11 -14.43 -9.88
CA VAL A 95 -6.66 -14.71 -11.21
C VAL A 95 -5.74 -15.64 -11.99
N GLU A 96 -4.43 -15.37 -12.01
CA GLU A 96 -3.49 -16.21 -12.75
C GLU A 96 -3.39 -17.62 -12.15
N LYS A 97 -3.35 -17.72 -10.81
CA LYS A 97 -3.37 -19.03 -10.14
C LYS A 97 -4.62 -19.82 -10.54
N ARG A 98 -5.78 -19.17 -10.54
CA ARG A 98 -7.04 -19.81 -10.91
C ARG A 98 -7.09 -20.18 -12.40
N ARG A 99 -6.54 -19.34 -13.27
CA ARG A 99 -6.40 -19.61 -14.71
C ARG A 99 -5.62 -20.91 -14.95
N LEU A 100 -4.47 -21.07 -14.29
CA LEU A 100 -3.63 -22.26 -14.39
C LEU A 100 -4.33 -23.53 -13.86
N GLU A 101 -5.04 -23.42 -12.73
CA GLU A 101 -5.83 -24.53 -12.18
C GLU A 101 -6.94 -24.98 -13.14
N ILE A 102 -7.68 -24.02 -13.72
CA ILE A 102 -8.75 -24.30 -14.68
C ILE A 102 -8.19 -24.93 -15.96
N ALA A 103 -7.10 -24.40 -16.51
CA ALA A 103 -6.45 -24.96 -17.70
C ALA A 103 -6.04 -26.42 -17.46
N ARG A 104 -5.45 -26.71 -16.30
CA ARG A 104 -5.08 -28.08 -15.89
C ARG A 104 -6.31 -28.98 -15.76
N ASP A 105 -7.36 -28.52 -15.09
CA ASP A 105 -8.55 -29.32 -14.81
C ASP A 105 -9.37 -29.60 -16.09
N LEU A 106 -9.37 -28.67 -17.04
CA LEU A 106 -9.96 -28.85 -18.37
C LEU A 106 -9.05 -29.65 -19.34
N GLY A 107 -7.75 -29.70 -19.06
CA GLY A 107 -6.75 -30.34 -19.93
C GLY A 107 -6.60 -29.63 -21.28
N THR A 108 -6.76 -28.31 -21.32
CA THR A 108 -6.74 -27.50 -22.55
C THR A 108 -6.01 -26.18 -22.35
N ASP A 109 -5.38 -25.69 -23.41
CA ASP A 109 -4.81 -24.34 -23.50
C ASP A 109 -5.75 -23.38 -24.28
N ASP A 110 -7.00 -23.80 -24.53
CA ASP A 110 -8.01 -22.95 -25.16
C ASP A 110 -8.44 -21.82 -24.23
N GLU A 111 -7.92 -20.63 -24.50
CA GLU A 111 -8.19 -19.40 -23.73
C GLU A 111 -9.68 -19.06 -23.65
N ALA A 112 -10.50 -19.40 -24.66
CA ALA A 112 -11.93 -19.13 -24.60
C ALA A 112 -12.62 -19.99 -23.53
N ALA A 113 -12.30 -21.30 -23.49
CA ALA A 113 -12.81 -22.22 -22.47
C ALA A 113 -12.31 -21.85 -21.07
N ILE A 114 -11.03 -21.50 -20.94
CA ILE A 114 -10.42 -21.08 -19.67
C ILE A 114 -11.10 -19.79 -19.17
N THR A 115 -11.32 -18.81 -20.04
CA THR A 115 -11.96 -17.53 -19.68
C THR A 115 -13.37 -17.75 -19.14
N VAL A 116 -14.15 -18.65 -19.74
CA VAL A 116 -15.50 -19.00 -19.23
C VAL A 116 -15.42 -19.63 -17.84
N GLY A 117 -14.45 -20.52 -17.60
CA GLY A 117 -14.22 -21.07 -16.27
C GLY A 117 -13.80 -20.01 -15.26
N LEU A 118 -12.92 -19.11 -15.68
CA LEU A 118 -12.36 -18.05 -14.84
C LEU A 118 -13.44 -17.05 -14.43
N GLN A 119 -14.33 -16.65 -15.34
CA GLN A 119 -15.47 -15.78 -15.01
C GLN A 119 -16.34 -16.41 -13.92
N LYS A 120 -16.65 -17.71 -14.03
CA LYS A 120 -17.40 -18.42 -12.99
C LYS A 120 -16.67 -18.45 -11.66
N ALA A 121 -15.35 -18.64 -11.68
CA ALA A 121 -14.56 -18.63 -10.46
C ALA A 121 -14.52 -17.24 -9.83
N VAL A 122 -14.40 -16.17 -10.61
CA VAL A 122 -14.51 -14.78 -10.12
C VAL A 122 -15.86 -14.58 -9.44
N ASP A 123 -16.96 -14.87 -10.14
CA ASP A 123 -18.32 -14.61 -9.67
C ASP A 123 -18.64 -15.36 -8.36
N ASN A 124 -18.15 -16.60 -8.21
CA ASN A 124 -18.57 -17.49 -7.12
C ASN A 124 -17.54 -17.65 -6.00
N GLU A 125 -16.26 -17.42 -6.27
CA GLU A 125 -15.17 -17.77 -5.35
C GLU A 125 -14.33 -16.57 -4.92
N LEU A 126 -14.24 -15.51 -5.75
CA LEU A 126 -13.37 -14.39 -5.43
C LEU A 126 -13.89 -13.62 -4.20
N LYS A 127 -13.05 -13.56 -3.17
CA LYS A 127 -13.25 -12.74 -1.97
C LYS A 127 -11.96 -12.06 -1.56
N VAL A 128 -12.07 -10.82 -1.09
CA VAL A 128 -10.99 -10.09 -0.41
C VAL A 128 -11.47 -9.72 0.99
N ASP A 129 -10.65 -9.98 1.99
CA ASP A 129 -11.01 -9.70 3.39
C ASP A 129 -10.39 -8.38 3.84
N TYR A 130 -11.13 -7.59 4.60
CA TYR A 130 -10.66 -6.34 5.21
C TYR A 130 -10.91 -6.35 6.71
N LEU A 131 -9.86 -6.03 7.48
CA LEU A 131 -9.94 -5.70 8.90
C LEU A 131 -10.04 -4.17 9.01
N VAL A 132 -11.25 -3.66 9.26
CA VAL A 132 -11.52 -2.23 9.37
C VAL A 132 -11.27 -1.77 10.81
N THR A 133 -10.09 -1.24 11.04
CA THR A 133 -9.60 -0.75 12.33
C THR A 133 -9.71 0.78 12.48
N GLY A 134 -10.02 1.48 11.40
CA GLY A 134 -9.91 2.94 11.32
C GLY A 134 -10.26 3.53 9.96
N SER A 135 -9.87 4.78 9.74
CA SER A 135 -10.28 5.55 8.56
C SER A 135 -9.58 5.14 7.26
N TRP A 136 -8.30 4.74 7.30
CA TRP A 136 -7.55 4.24 6.16
C TRP A 136 -7.99 2.84 5.75
N SER A 137 -8.13 1.91 6.68
CA SER A 137 -8.63 0.55 6.41
C SER A 137 -10.08 0.57 5.89
N LEU A 138 -10.93 1.48 6.41
CA LEU A 138 -12.26 1.73 5.86
C LEU A 138 -12.23 2.27 4.43
N LYS A 139 -11.38 3.25 4.13
CA LYS A 139 -11.25 3.79 2.77
C LYS A 139 -10.71 2.75 1.79
N ALA A 140 -9.78 1.91 2.23
CA ALA A 140 -9.24 0.82 1.43
C ALA A 140 -10.34 -0.20 1.06
N SER A 141 -11.21 -0.59 1.99
CA SER A 141 -12.31 -1.51 1.70
C SER A 141 -13.38 -0.89 0.79
N GLN A 142 -13.65 0.41 0.94
CA GLN A 142 -14.55 1.15 0.04
C GLN A 142 -13.98 1.25 -1.37
N GLU A 143 -12.68 1.49 -1.51
CA GLU A 143 -12.01 1.53 -2.81
C GLU A 143 -12.03 0.13 -3.47
N ALA A 144 -11.82 -0.93 -2.69
CA ALA A 144 -11.99 -2.28 -3.18
C ALA A 144 -13.40 -2.58 -3.66
N ALA A 145 -14.43 -2.15 -2.92
CA ALA A 145 -15.82 -2.33 -3.34
C ALA A 145 -16.13 -1.54 -4.61
N ARG A 146 -15.55 -0.35 -4.78
CA ARG A 146 -15.68 0.47 -6.01
C ARG A 146 -15.06 -0.20 -7.23
N LEU A 147 -13.91 -0.86 -7.05
CA LEU A 147 -13.14 -1.48 -8.14
C LEU A 147 -13.60 -2.89 -8.49
N LEU A 148 -13.92 -3.70 -7.48
CA LEU A 148 -14.17 -5.13 -7.61
C LEU A 148 -15.66 -5.49 -7.56
N GLY A 149 -16.50 -4.63 -6.97
CA GLY A 149 -17.87 -4.96 -6.58
C GLY A 149 -17.97 -5.30 -5.10
N ALA A 150 -19.02 -4.81 -4.43
CA ALA A 150 -19.20 -5.00 -2.98
C ALA A 150 -19.43 -6.46 -2.60
N GLU A 151 -19.96 -7.26 -3.53
CA GLU A 151 -20.15 -8.69 -3.40
C GLU A 151 -18.84 -9.46 -3.25
N HIS A 152 -17.70 -8.91 -3.71
CA HIS A 152 -16.39 -9.56 -3.57
C HIS A 152 -15.61 -9.09 -2.33
N VAL A 153 -16.08 -8.05 -1.63
CA VAL A 153 -15.42 -7.50 -0.46
C VAL A 153 -16.08 -7.99 0.82
N ASN A 154 -15.31 -8.64 1.68
CA ASN A 154 -15.76 -9.07 2.99
C ASN A 154 -15.09 -8.20 4.07
N VAL A 155 -15.89 -7.44 4.81
CA VAL A 155 -15.41 -6.75 6.02
C VAL A 155 -15.43 -7.78 7.15
N ALA A 156 -14.32 -8.49 7.32
CA ALA A 156 -14.21 -9.59 8.27
C ALA A 156 -14.20 -9.12 9.73
N ALA A 157 -13.74 -7.90 9.97
CA ALA A 157 -13.83 -7.25 11.27
C ALA A 157 -14.04 -5.74 11.08
N ASP A 158 -14.84 -5.12 11.94
CA ASP A 158 -15.02 -3.68 11.97
C ASP A 158 -15.05 -3.19 13.42
N SER A 159 -14.01 -2.45 13.79
CA SER A 159 -13.79 -1.95 15.15
C SER A 159 -14.95 -1.10 15.67
N ARG A 160 -15.69 -0.45 14.78
CA ARG A 160 -16.84 0.39 15.15
C ARG A 160 -18.00 -0.44 15.73
N THR A 161 -18.11 -1.70 15.33
CA THR A 161 -19.16 -2.60 15.84
C THR A 161 -18.90 -3.01 17.28
N ALA A 162 -17.63 -3.11 17.68
CA ALA A 162 -17.21 -3.44 19.03
C ALA A 162 -16.98 -2.20 19.93
N ASN A 163 -16.91 -1.00 19.36
CA ASN A 163 -16.57 0.23 20.09
C ASN A 163 -17.54 1.41 19.82
N ASN A 164 -18.84 1.18 20.00
CA ASN A 164 -19.87 2.25 19.98
C ASN A 164 -19.82 3.16 18.73
N GLY A 165 -19.56 2.59 17.55
CA GLY A 165 -19.47 3.32 16.30
C GLY A 165 -18.15 4.05 16.06
N LYS A 166 -17.16 3.92 16.96
CA LYS A 166 -15.87 4.62 16.91
C LYS A 166 -14.71 3.64 16.67
N PHE A 167 -13.62 4.18 16.15
CA PHE A 167 -12.33 3.49 16.12
C PHE A 167 -11.62 3.61 17.48
N GLY A 168 -10.56 2.82 17.69
CA GLY A 168 -9.76 2.85 18.92
C GLY A 168 -9.78 1.55 19.74
N GLY A 169 -10.12 0.43 19.12
CA GLY A 169 -10.01 -0.91 19.72
C GLY A 169 -10.24 -1.97 18.66
N ILE A 170 -9.47 -3.05 18.71
CA ILE A 170 -9.59 -4.17 17.76
C ILE A 170 -10.48 -5.24 18.41
N PRO A 171 -11.54 -5.73 17.74
CA PRO A 171 -12.35 -6.81 18.28
C PRO A 171 -11.55 -8.10 18.39
N GLU A 172 -11.92 -8.95 19.35
CA GLU A 172 -11.29 -10.27 19.54
C GLU A 172 -11.28 -11.07 18.24
N GLU A 173 -10.14 -11.70 17.91
CA GLU A 173 -9.94 -12.46 16.67
C GLU A 173 -10.99 -13.55 16.48
N SER A 174 -11.44 -14.16 17.58
CA SER A 174 -12.50 -15.17 17.60
C SER A 174 -13.86 -14.69 17.07
N SER A 175 -14.08 -13.37 16.99
CA SER A 175 -15.30 -12.76 16.44
C SER A 175 -15.18 -12.40 14.96
N TRP A 176 -13.99 -12.51 14.36
CA TRP A 176 -13.79 -12.14 12.97
C TRP A 176 -14.46 -13.15 12.02
N SER A 177 -15.12 -12.65 10.98
CA SER A 177 -15.79 -13.47 9.97
C SER A 177 -14.98 -13.54 8.68
N LEU A 178 -13.79 -14.19 8.75
CA LEU A 178 -12.90 -14.35 7.60
C LEU A 178 -13.49 -15.28 6.53
N SER A 179 -13.19 -14.99 5.26
CA SER A 179 -13.49 -15.88 4.14
C SER A 179 -12.66 -17.16 4.24
N LYS A 180 -13.14 -18.27 3.67
CA LYS A 180 -12.43 -19.56 3.71
C LYS A 180 -11.08 -19.54 2.97
N ALA A 181 -11.01 -18.83 1.85
CA ALA A 181 -9.84 -18.75 0.98
C ALA A 181 -9.81 -17.39 0.26
N PRO A 182 -9.65 -16.27 0.99
CA PRO A 182 -9.59 -14.96 0.37
C PRO A 182 -8.35 -14.84 -0.53
N ALA A 183 -8.42 -13.97 -1.53
CA ALA A 183 -7.26 -13.60 -2.32
C ALA A 183 -6.18 -12.92 -1.46
N PHE A 184 -6.60 -12.12 -0.48
CA PHE A 184 -5.78 -11.58 0.60
C PHE A 184 -6.65 -11.07 1.75
N THR A 185 -6.01 -10.84 2.90
CA THR A 185 -6.61 -10.13 4.04
C THR A 185 -5.85 -8.83 4.24
N TYR A 186 -6.56 -7.71 4.24
CA TYR A 186 -6.00 -6.37 4.39
C TYR A 186 -6.08 -5.89 5.83
N PHE A 187 -4.97 -5.35 6.34
CA PHE A 187 -4.86 -4.69 7.64
C PHE A 187 -4.06 -3.40 7.48
N CYS A 188 -4.41 -2.37 8.25
CA CYS A 188 -3.71 -1.09 8.26
C CYS A 188 -3.48 -0.65 9.71
N ASP A 189 -2.22 -0.57 10.11
CA ASP A 189 -1.79 -0.30 11.50
C ASP A 189 -1.72 1.20 11.85
N ASN A 190 -2.08 2.09 10.93
CA ASN A 190 -1.88 3.53 11.09
C ASN A 190 -3.03 4.27 11.80
N GLU A 191 -3.72 3.58 12.72
CA GLU A 191 -5.04 3.96 13.27
C GLU A 191 -5.13 3.86 14.79
#